data_AF-A0A2D2GZC7-F1
#
_entry.id   AF-A0A2D2GZC7-F1
#
_cell.length_a   1.000
_cell.length_b   1.000
_cell.length_c   1.000
_cell.angle_alpha   90.00
_cell.angle_beta   90.00
_cell.angle_gamma   90.00
#
_symmetry.space_group_name_H-M   'P 1'
#
loop_
_entity.id
_entity.type
_entity.pdbx_description
1 polymer ?
#
loop_
_entity_poly.entity_id
_entity_poly.type
_entity_poly.pdbx_seq_one_letter_code
_entity_poly.pdbx_strand_id
1 'polypeptide(L)'
;MSQFIPGQPQPPGAGRKPGTLNKATLAARRMAEEMGCDPLRVLLHFTQGNAATLGLPTQQLEDGTTVQVPVPLDMRLQASQAAVAYLYPKLKAIEATHEVTQHDAFMSLPEDERHRRLRHLEVVPNRRTVWRL
;
A
#
# COMPACT_ATOMS: atom_id res chain seq x y z
N MET A 1 8.09 1.83 -37.92
CA MET A 1 7.10 1.62 -36.83
C MET A 1 6.49 0.25 -37.05
N SER A 2 6.64 -0.69 -36.10
CA SER A 2 6.06 -2.03 -36.21
C SER A 2 4.54 -1.93 -36.07
N GLN A 3 3.79 -2.40 -37.06
CA GLN A 3 2.32 -2.42 -37.03
C GLN A 3 1.84 -3.56 -36.12
N PHE A 4 0.90 -3.27 -35.22
CA PHE A 4 0.26 -4.27 -34.38
C PHE A 4 -0.68 -5.14 -35.22
N ILE A 5 -0.39 -6.43 -35.32
CA ILE A 5 -1.22 -7.41 -36.03
C ILE A 5 -2.06 -8.17 -34.98
N PRO A 6 -3.39 -8.02 -34.95
CA PRO A 6 -4.24 -8.75 -34.02
C PRO A 6 -4.12 -10.26 -34.26
N GLY A 7 -3.90 -11.03 -33.19
CA GLY A 7 -3.75 -12.50 -33.25
C GLY A 7 -2.31 -13.00 -33.28
N GLN A 8 -1.30 -12.13 -33.49
CA GLN A 8 0.09 -12.53 -33.30
C GLN A 8 0.56 -12.35 -31.84
N PRO A 9 1.43 -13.24 -31.33
CA PRO A 9 2.03 -13.08 -30.01
C PRO A 9 2.83 -11.78 -29.96
N GLN A 10 2.67 -11.02 -28.87
CA GLN A 10 3.43 -9.79 -28.69
C GLN A 10 4.93 -10.12 -28.60
N PRO A 11 5.82 -9.26 -29.14
CA PRO A 11 7.26 -9.52 -29.09
C PRO A 11 7.74 -9.60 -27.63
N PRO A 12 8.78 -10.39 -27.34
CA PRO A 12 9.30 -10.53 -25.99
C PRO A 12 9.75 -9.16 -25.45
N GLY A 13 9.22 -8.76 -24.29
CA GLY A 13 9.42 -7.44 -23.71
C GLY A 13 8.37 -6.39 -24.11
N ALA A 14 7.41 -6.74 -24.95
CA ALA A 14 6.21 -5.92 -25.14
C ALA A 14 5.31 -6.02 -23.91
N GLY A 15 4.83 -4.86 -23.46
CA GLY A 15 3.97 -4.74 -22.30
C GLY A 15 4.53 -3.85 -21.21
N ARG A 16 3.71 -3.58 -20.21
CA ARG A 16 4.10 -2.79 -19.05
C ARG A 16 4.99 -3.64 -18.15
N LYS A 17 6.13 -3.09 -17.70
CA LYS A 17 6.98 -3.75 -16.68
C LYS A 17 6.13 -4.07 -15.44
N PRO A 18 6.19 -5.30 -14.90
CA PRO A 18 5.44 -5.66 -13.71
C PRO A 18 5.82 -4.71 -12.56
N GLY A 19 4.84 -4.29 -11.77
CA GLY A 19 5.03 -3.35 -10.67
C GLY A 19 5.09 -1.87 -11.06
N THR A 20 5.10 -1.51 -12.35
CA THR A 20 5.03 -0.10 -12.74
C THR A 20 3.59 0.43 -12.72
N LEU A 21 3.42 1.64 -12.19
CA LEU A 21 2.12 2.32 -12.17
C LEU A 21 1.64 2.59 -13.59
N ASN A 22 0.32 2.62 -13.77
CA ASN A 22 -0.26 3.11 -15.02
C ASN A 22 0.11 4.60 -15.20
N LYS A 23 0.37 5.03 -16.44
CA LYS A 23 0.66 6.43 -16.77
C LYS A 23 -0.45 7.37 -16.28
N ALA A 24 -1.71 6.96 -16.42
CA ALA A 24 -2.86 7.71 -15.94
C ALA A 24 -2.83 7.90 -14.41
N THR A 25 -2.52 6.85 -13.65
CA THR A 25 -2.39 6.92 -12.19
C THR A 25 -1.26 7.85 -11.77
N LEU A 26 -0.13 7.80 -12.50
CA LEU A 26 1.01 8.66 -12.23
C LEU A 26 0.67 10.15 -12.50
N ALA A 27 -0.05 10.43 -13.59
CA ALA A 27 -0.54 11.78 -13.89
C ALA A 27 -1.53 12.28 -12.82
N ALA A 28 -2.49 11.45 -12.41
CA ALA A 28 -3.45 11.80 -11.35
C ALA A 28 -2.76 12.11 -10.02
N ARG A 29 -1.73 11.33 -9.66
CA ARG A 29 -0.93 11.57 -8.45
C ARG A 29 -0.22 12.93 -8.51
N ARG A 30 0.42 13.26 -9.64
CA ARG A 30 1.09 14.56 -9.82
C ARG A 30 0.12 15.72 -9.71
N MET A 31 -1.04 15.62 -10.35
CA MET A 31 -2.07 16.66 -10.25
C MET A 31 -2.55 16.85 -8.81
N ALA A 32 -2.75 15.76 -8.06
CA ALA A 32 -3.13 15.85 -6.65
C ALA A 32 -2.03 16.53 -5.80
N GLU A 33 -0.76 16.18 -6.03
CA GLU A 33 0.39 16.79 -5.36
C GLU A 33 0.53 18.29 -5.70
N GLU A 34 0.37 18.67 -6.97
CA GLU A 34 0.40 20.06 -7.44
C GLU A 34 -0.72 20.92 -6.83
N MET A 35 -1.91 20.33 -6.65
CA MET A 35 -3.06 21.00 -6.03
C MET A 35 -3.01 20.99 -4.49
N GLY A 36 -2.02 20.31 -3.88
CA GLY A 36 -1.98 20.11 -2.42
C GLY A 36 -3.18 19.33 -1.88
N CYS A 37 -3.80 18.50 -2.72
CA CYS A 37 -4.98 17.73 -2.39
C CYS A 37 -4.59 16.38 -1.79
N ASP A 38 -5.05 16.09 -0.58
CA ASP A 38 -4.95 14.76 0.02
C ASP A 38 -6.21 13.94 -0.29
N PRO A 39 -6.13 12.93 -1.17
CA PRO A 39 -7.29 12.14 -1.58
C PRO A 39 -7.94 11.39 -0.39
N LEU A 40 -7.14 10.93 0.58
CA LEU A 40 -7.68 10.20 1.72
C LEU A 40 -8.50 11.13 2.61
N ARG A 41 -7.98 12.35 2.86
CA ARG A 41 -8.71 13.37 3.62
C ARG A 41 -10.05 13.72 2.98
N VAL A 42 -10.08 13.87 1.65
CA VAL A 42 -11.33 14.13 0.92
C VAL A 42 -12.33 12.99 1.12
N LEU A 43 -11.92 11.73 0.98
CA LEU A 43 -12.79 10.57 1.20
C LEU A 43 -13.37 10.54 2.62
N LEU A 44 -12.56 10.87 3.64
CA LEU A 44 -13.02 10.93 5.02
C LEU A 44 -14.07 12.03 5.25
N HIS A 45 -13.91 13.20 4.63
CA HIS A 45 -14.90 14.28 4.68
C HIS A 45 -16.23 13.87 4.02
N PHE A 46 -16.18 13.14 2.90
CA PHE A 46 -17.38 12.54 2.29
C PHE A 46 -18.05 11.53 3.21
N THR A 47 -17.30 10.60 3.82
CA THR A 47 -17.85 9.61 4.77
C THR A 47 -18.56 10.27 5.95
N GLN A 48 -17.94 11.31 6.54
CA GLN A 48 -18.53 12.08 7.64
C GLN A 48 -19.82 12.82 7.21
N GLY A 49 -19.97 13.12 5.92
CA GLY A 49 -21.07 13.93 5.41
C GLY A 49 -20.89 15.42 5.69
N ASN A 50 -19.64 15.88 5.85
CA ASN A 50 -19.34 17.27 6.17
C ASN A 50 -19.41 18.14 4.90
N ALA A 51 -20.63 18.53 4.53
CA ALA A 51 -20.91 19.33 3.33
C ALA A 51 -20.21 20.70 3.33
N ALA A 52 -19.98 21.29 4.50
CA ALA A 52 -19.29 22.58 4.64
C ALA A 52 -17.82 22.51 4.24
N THR A 53 -17.09 21.51 4.72
CA THR A 53 -15.69 21.32 4.34
C THR A 53 -15.53 20.93 2.86
N LEU A 54 -16.53 20.28 2.28
CA LEU A 54 -16.54 19.92 0.86
C LEU A 54 -16.97 21.08 -0.07
N GLY A 55 -17.39 22.22 0.49
CA GLY A 55 -17.83 23.37 -0.30
C GLY A 55 -19.09 23.10 -1.12
N LEU A 56 -19.96 22.20 -0.67
CA LEU A 56 -21.20 21.89 -1.38
C LEU A 56 -22.15 23.10 -1.37
N PRO A 57 -22.89 23.31 -2.47
CA PRO A 57 -23.75 24.48 -2.60
C PRO A 57 -24.86 24.47 -1.55
N THR A 58 -25.30 25.67 -1.22
CA THR A 58 -26.43 25.89 -0.33
C THR A 58 -27.69 26.10 -1.18
N GLN A 59 -28.78 25.44 -0.84
CA GLN A 59 -30.07 25.61 -1.51
C GLN A 59 -30.95 26.57 -0.70
N GLN A 60 -31.62 27.48 -1.39
CA GLN A 60 -32.69 28.31 -0.80
C GLN A 60 -34.02 27.58 -0.96
N LEU A 61 -34.73 27.38 0.14
CA LEU A 61 -36.10 26.86 0.12
C LEU A 61 -37.10 27.99 -0.15
N GLU A 62 -38.32 27.61 -0.52
CA GLU A 62 -39.44 28.53 -0.77
C GLU A 62 -39.74 29.42 0.45
N ASP A 63 -39.49 28.92 1.66
CA ASP A 63 -39.64 29.65 2.92
C ASP A 63 -38.53 30.70 3.17
N GLY A 64 -37.64 30.94 2.20
CA GLY A 64 -36.49 31.83 2.32
C GLY A 64 -35.36 31.29 3.20
N THR A 65 -35.52 30.09 3.76
CA THR A 65 -34.49 29.44 4.58
C THR A 65 -33.39 28.87 3.69
N THR A 66 -32.14 29.12 4.08
CA THR A 66 -30.95 28.66 3.34
C THR A 66 -30.42 27.39 4.02
N VAL A 67 -30.47 26.25 3.33
CA VAL A 67 -30.06 24.94 3.86
C VAL A 67 -28.92 24.37 3.04
N GLN A 68 -27.90 23.83 3.72
CA GLN A 68 -26.78 23.20 3.06
C GLN A 68 -27.18 21.84 2.49
N VAL A 69 -26.82 21.60 1.22
CA VAL A 69 -27.13 20.32 0.57
C VAL A 69 -26.39 19.19 1.27
N PRO A 70 -27.10 18.22 1.86
CA PRO A 70 -26.46 17.11 2.54
C PRO A 70 -25.78 16.20 1.52
N VAL A 71 -24.67 15.57 1.93
CA VAL A 71 -24.04 14.52 1.11
C VAL A 71 -24.97 13.30 1.06
N PRO A 72 -25.37 12.83 -0.13
CA PRO A 72 -26.28 11.69 -0.25
C PRO A 72 -25.63 10.42 0.29
N LEU A 73 -26.45 9.53 0.87
CA LEU A 73 -25.97 8.31 1.53
C LEU A 73 -25.10 7.44 0.61
N ASP A 74 -25.46 7.32 -0.65
CA ASP A 74 -24.74 6.50 -1.63
C ASP A 74 -23.29 6.98 -1.82
N MET A 75 -23.08 8.29 -1.91
CA MET A 75 -21.72 8.86 -2.01
C MET A 75 -20.91 8.60 -0.74
N ARG A 76 -21.55 8.67 0.42
CA ARG A 76 -20.90 8.37 1.71
C ARG A 76 -20.49 6.91 1.78
N LEU A 77 -21.34 5.99 1.32
CA LEU A 77 -21.06 4.55 1.26
C LEU A 77 -19.89 4.26 0.31
N GLN A 78 -19.90 4.83 -0.90
CA GLN A 78 -18.82 4.68 -1.86
C GLN A 78 -17.48 5.23 -1.33
N ALA A 79 -17.50 6.42 -0.73
CA ALA A 79 -16.30 7.02 -0.14
C ALA A 79 -15.75 6.16 1.00
N SER A 80 -16.63 5.60 1.84
CA SER A 80 -16.25 4.72 2.95
C SER A 80 -15.62 3.43 2.45
N GLN A 81 -16.20 2.80 1.42
CA GLN A 81 -15.65 1.60 0.79
C GLN A 81 -14.25 1.86 0.22
N ALA A 82 -14.06 3.01 -0.43
CA ALA A 82 -12.75 3.40 -0.96
C ALA A 82 -11.73 3.68 0.16
N ALA A 83 -12.13 4.40 1.22
CA ALA A 83 -11.26 4.75 2.34
C ALA A 83 -10.77 3.50 3.10
N VAL A 84 -11.63 2.49 3.28
CA VAL A 84 -11.29 1.22 3.95
C VAL A 84 -10.10 0.53 3.29
N ALA A 85 -9.97 0.60 1.95
CA ALA A 85 -8.85 -0.02 1.25
C ALA A 85 -7.49 0.62 1.59
N TYR A 86 -7.47 1.91 1.96
CA TYR A 86 -6.27 2.62 2.40
C TYR A 86 -5.98 2.40 3.88
N LEU A 87 -7.02 2.39 4.72
CA LEU A 87 -6.88 2.21 6.17
C LEU A 87 -6.52 0.77 6.55
N TYR A 88 -7.08 -0.20 5.82
CA TYR A 88 -6.93 -1.63 6.07
C TYR A 88 -6.56 -2.35 4.76
N PRO A 89 -5.32 -2.17 4.28
CA PRO A 89 -4.90 -2.78 3.04
C PRO A 89 -4.94 -4.31 3.14
N LYS A 90 -5.47 -4.95 2.10
CA LYS A 90 -5.47 -6.42 2.00
C LYS A 90 -4.03 -6.88 1.80
N LEU A 91 -3.40 -7.33 2.88
CA LEU A 91 -2.07 -7.93 2.81
C LEU A 91 -2.20 -9.27 2.07
N LYS A 92 -1.40 -9.45 1.02
CA LYS A 92 -1.21 -10.79 0.44
C LYS A 92 -0.35 -11.58 1.42
N ALA A 93 -0.74 -12.82 1.69
CA ALA A 93 0.16 -13.75 2.35
C ALA A 93 1.42 -13.84 1.50
N ILE A 94 2.55 -13.47 2.08
CA ILE A 94 3.86 -13.74 1.48
C ILE A 94 4.07 -15.23 1.74
N GLU A 95 4.02 -16.04 0.69
CA GLU A 95 4.58 -17.38 0.76
C GLU A 95 6.07 -17.18 1.03
N ALA A 96 6.49 -17.42 2.26
CA ALA A 96 7.89 -17.66 2.53
C ALA A 96 8.24 -18.96 1.82
N THR A 97 8.58 -18.86 0.53
CA THR A 97 9.36 -19.89 -0.15
C THR A 97 10.51 -20.15 0.80
N HIS A 98 10.62 -21.37 1.31
CA HIS A 98 11.68 -21.73 2.22
C HIS A 98 12.99 -21.64 1.44
N GLU A 99 13.54 -20.43 1.28
CA GLU A 99 14.98 -20.29 1.18
C GLU A 99 15.48 -20.98 2.41
N VAL A 100 16.12 -22.14 2.21
CA VAL A 100 16.74 -22.97 3.24
C VAL A 100 17.28 -22.02 4.28
N THR A 101 16.57 -21.92 5.41
CA THR A 101 16.93 -20.92 6.41
C THR A 101 18.36 -21.23 6.80
N GLN A 102 19.18 -20.26 7.21
CA GLN A 102 20.55 -20.59 7.67
C GLN A 102 20.54 -21.73 8.72
N HIS A 103 19.42 -21.85 9.45
CA HIS A 103 19.10 -22.98 10.30
C HIS A 103 18.95 -24.32 9.56
N ASP A 104 18.14 -24.40 8.51
CA ASP A 104 17.97 -25.62 7.70
C ASP A 104 19.27 -26.02 6.99
N ALA A 105 20.04 -25.03 6.52
CA ALA A 105 21.35 -25.23 5.92
C ALA A 105 22.40 -25.69 6.95
N PHE A 106 22.25 -25.28 8.21
CA PHE A 106 23.06 -25.77 9.31
C PHE A 106 22.66 -27.18 9.74
N MET A 107 21.35 -27.47 9.77
CA MET A 107 20.82 -28.78 10.16
C MET A 107 21.09 -29.87 9.13
N SER A 108 21.30 -29.52 7.86
CA SER A 108 21.69 -30.46 6.81
C SER A 108 23.18 -30.79 6.77
N LEU A 109 24.01 -30.14 7.60
CA LEU A 109 25.43 -30.47 7.71
C LEU A 109 25.65 -31.79 8.48
N PRO A 110 26.72 -32.56 8.14
CA PRO A 110 27.17 -33.68 8.97
C PRO A 110 27.41 -33.26 10.42
N GLU A 111 27.15 -34.17 11.36
CA GLU A 111 27.18 -33.89 12.80
C GLU A 111 28.53 -33.33 13.29
N ASP A 112 29.63 -33.85 12.75
CA ASP A 112 30.99 -33.39 13.05
C ASP A 112 31.21 -31.91 12.67
N GLU A 113 30.61 -31.47 11.57
CA GLU A 113 30.76 -30.12 11.06
C GLU A 113 29.87 -29.11 11.83
N ARG A 114 28.69 -29.55 12.27
CA ARG A 114 27.83 -28.77 13.20
C ARG A 114 28.56 -28.53 14.52
N HIS A 115 29.17 -29.55 15.11
CA HIS A 115 29.94 -29.42 16.35
C HIS A 115 31.19 -28.55 16.20
N ARG A 116 31.86 -28.57 15.05
CA ARG A 116 33.01 -27.69 14.77
C ARG A 116 32.58 -26.22 14.71
N ARG A 117 31.43 -25.93 14.09
CA ARG A 117 30.89 -24.55 14.01
C ARG A 117 30.39 -24.02 15.35
N LEU A 118 29.72 -24.86 16.15
CA LEU A 118 29.27 -24.47 17.50
C LEU A 118 30.46 -24.13 18.41
N ARG A 119 31.54 -24.92 18.35
CA ARG A 119 32.78 -24.62 19.09
C ARG A 119 33.43 -23.30 18.69
N HIS A 120 33.26 -22.84 17.45
CA HIS A 120 33.75 -21.52 17.04
C HIS A 120 32.92 -20.36 17.58
N LEU A 121 31.62 -20.56 17.85
CA LEU A 121 30.74 -19.54 18.42
C LEU A 121 30.93 -19.38 19.94
N GLU A 122 31.28 -20.46 20.64
CA GLU A 122 31.54 -20.43 22.09
C GLU A 122 32.84 -19.69 22.48
N VAL A 123 33.72 -19.40 21.51
CA VAL A 123 35.00 -18.70 21.75
C VAL A 123 34.86 -17.16 21.68
N VAL A 124 33.66 -16.62 21.44
CA VAL A 124 33.45 -15.17 21.51
C VAL A 124 33.25 -14.77 22.97
N PRO A 125 34.23 -14.11 23.63
CA PRO A 125 34.03 -13.64 24.99
C PRO A 125 32.87 -12.65 25.02
N ASN A 126 31.88 -12.98 25.84
CA ASN A 126 30.71 -12.20 26.14
C ASN A 126 31.13 -10.79 26.61
N ARG A 127 31.18 -9.81 25.71
CA ARG A 127 31.29 -8.39 26.05
C ARG A 127 29.94 -7.91 26.60
N ARG A 128 29.53 -8.46 27.74
CA ARG A 128 28.53 -7.82 28.61
C ARG A 128 29.21 -6.60 29.20
N THR A 129 29.09 -5.49 28.50
CA THR A 129 29.41 -4.16 29.00
C THR A 129 28.59 -3.95 30.28
N VAL A 130 29.34 -3.76 31.35
CA VAL A 130 28.88 -3.54 32.72
C VAL A 130 28.00 -2.30 32.76
N TRP A 131 26.72 -2.45 33.09
CA TRP A 131 25.91 -1.33 33.56
C TRP A 131 26.39 -0.99 34.97
N ARG A 132 27.20 0.06 35.11
CA ARG A 132 27.48 0.67 36.41
C ARG A 132 26.24 1.46 36.85
N LEU A 133 25.78 1.17 38.07
CA LEU A 133 24.84 1.96 38.86
C LEU A 133 25.46 3.31 39.25
#